data_AF-A0A2M8E4Q1-F1
#
_entry.id   AF-A0A2M8E4Q1-F1
#
_cell.length_a   1.000
_cell.length_b   1.000
_cell.length_c   1.000
_cell.angle_alpha   90.00
_cell.angle_beta   90.00
_cell.angle_gamma   90.00
#
_symmetry.space_group_name_H-M   'P 1'
#
loop_
_entity.id
_entity.type
_entity.pdbx_description
1 polymer ?
#
loop_
_entity_poly.entity_id
_entity_poly.type
_entity_poly.pdbx_seq_one_letter_code
_entity_poly.pdbx_strand_id
1 'polypeptide(L)'
;MSYARIGSANTYDNAVRNISTRQSALSNLQENLTSGKRVVRPSDDPTSAANAERALTRISRITSNQRALESQRNAIAQAEGTLGQVTDVLQRFRELVVSAGNAVNSSAERRSIAVELQGLRDQVYALANTQDTNGLPLFSALGSALAPFVGPQATAPDYTFNGLPGQTASSDVAIPFTLDGDAAFMHQP
;
A
#
# COMPACT_ATOMS: atom_id res chain seq x y z
N MET A 1 22.45 -42.60 -70.32
CA MET A 1 23.29 -42.51 -69.10
C MET A 1 23.22 -41.13 -68.40
N SER A 2 22.10 -40.39 -68.47
CA SER A 2 21.97 -39.03 -67.89
C SER A 2 21.19 -39.00 -66.55
N TYR A 3 20.31 -39.99 -66.32
CA TYR A 3 19.45 -40.06 -65.13
C TYR A 3 20.21 -40.29 -63.81
N ALA A 4 21.34 -41.01 -63.83
CA ALA A 4 22.11 -41.31 -62.62
C ALA A 4 22.78 -40.08 -61.99
N ARG A 5 23.20 -39.10 -62.83
CA ARG A 5 23.87 -37.86 -62.36
C ARG A 5 22.89 -36.82 -61.81
N ILE A 6 21.71 -36.74 -62.40
CA ILE A 6 20.63 -35.87 -61.90
C ILE A 6 20.06 -36.45 -60.60
N GLY A 7 19.92 -37.78 -60.50
CA GLY A 7 19.56 -38.45 -59.25
C GLY A 7 20.58 -38.21 -58.13
N SER A 8 21.88 -38.31 -58.42
CA SER A 8 22.95 -38.05 -57.44
C SER A 8 23.06 -36.57 -57.02
N ALA A 9 22.80 -35.63 -57.92
CA ALA A 9 22.79 -34.20 -57.59
C ALA A 9 21.60 -33.85 -56.69
N ASN A 10 20.40 -34.38 -56.99
CA ASN A 10 19.23 -34.20 -56.14
C ASN A 10 19.40 -34.86 -54.76
N THR A 11 20.02 -36.05 -54.67
CA THR A 11 20.29 -36.69 -53.38
C THR A 11 21.34 -35.94 -52.57
N TYR A 12 22.37 -35.39 -53.21
CA TYR A 12 23.36 -34.54 -52.57
C TYR A 12 22.74 -33.24 -52.02
N ASP A 13 21.95 -32.54 -52.83
CA ASP A 13 21.26 -31.31 -52.39
C ASP A 13 20.28 -31.58 -51.25
N ASN A 14 19.54 -32.70 -51.31
CA ASN A 14 18.68 -33.12 -50.21
C ASN A 14 19.47 -33.48 -48.95
N ALA A 15 20.66 -34.08 -49.07
CA ALA A 15 21.52 -34.35 -47.93
C ALA A 15 22.05 -33.05 -47.29
N VAL A 16 22.51 -32.09 -48.11
CA VAL A 16 22.97 -30.77 -47.64
C VAL A 16 21.85 -30.00 -46.95
N ARG A 17 20.63 -29.97 -47.52
CA ARG A 17 19.46 -29.35 -46.89
C ARG A 17 19.12 -30.02 -45.56
N ASN A 18 19.13 -31.34 -45.49
CA ASN A 18 18.88 -32.08 -44.24
C ASN A 18 19.94 -31.76 -43.16
N ILE A 19 21.22 -31.68 -43.52
CA ILE A 19 22.30 -31.30 -42.60
C ILE A 19 22.08 -29.88 -42.09
N SER A 20 21.76 -28.94 -42.98
CA SER A 20 21.48 -27.54 -42.61
C SER A 20 20.29 -27.41 -41.64
N THR A 21 19.20 -28.14 -41.91
CA THR A 21 18.02 -28.19 -41.02
C THR A 21 18.38 -28.78 -39.65
N ARG A 22 19.16 -29.87 -39.61
CA ARG A 22 19.60 -30.50 -38.36
C ARG A 22 20.53 -29.61 -37.55
N GLN A 23 21.46 -28.92 -38.21
CA GLN A 23 22.37 -27.98 -37.56
C GLN A 23 21.60 -26.81 -36.94
N SER A 24 20.57 -26.31 -37.63
CA SER A 24 19.68 -25.26 -37.12
C SER A 24 18.87 -25.75 -35.91
N ALA A 25 18.30 -26.96 -35.98
CA ALA A 25 17.57 -27.57 -34.88
C ALA A 25 18.46 -27.80 -33.63
N LEU A 26 19.70 -28.26 -33.83
CA LEU A 26 20.68 -28.43 -32.77
C LEU A 26 21.03 -27.09 -32.10
N SER A 27 21.23 -26.03 -32.89
CA SER A 27 21.49 -24.69 -32.37
C SER A 27 20.34 -24.18 -31.50
N ASN A 28 19.09 -24.34 -31.96
CA ASN A 28 17.91 -23.95 -31.20
C ASN A 28 17.76 -24.77 -29.90
N LEU A 29 18.05 -26.08 -29.95
CA LEU A 29 18.02 -26.92 -28.76
C LEU A 29 19.09 -26.51 -27.74
N GLN A 30 20.30 -26.18 -28.21
CA GLN A 30 21.35 -25.65 -27.33
C GLN A 30 20.91 -24.32 -26.68
N GLU A 31 20.24 -23.43 -27.41
CA GLU A 31 19.69 -22.18 -26.87
C GLU A 31 18.58 -22.41 -25.82
N ASN A 32 17.70 -23.39 -26.05
CA ASN A 32 16.69 -23.78 -25.06
C ASN A 32 17.32 -24.42 -23.82
N LEU A 33 18.37 -25.24 -23.98
CA LEU A 33 19.10 -25.83 -22.87
C LEU A 33 19.86 -24.78 -22.04
N THR A 34 20.52 -23.83 -22.69
CA THR A 34 21.29 -22.78 -22.00
C THR A 34 20.37 -21.78 -21.29
N SER A 35 19.23 -21.45 -21.89
CA SER A 35 18.22 -20.57 -21.27
C SER A 35 17.35 -21.26 -20.23
N GLY A 36 17.25 -22.59 -20.28
CA GLY A 36 16.31 -23.38 -19.48
C GLY A 36 14.83 -23.12 -19.80
N LYS A 37 14.52 -22.39 -20.88
CA LYS A 37 13.16 -22.03 -21.27
C LYS A 37 12.71 -22.88 -22.45
N ARG A 38 11.46 -23.34 -22.41
CA ARG A 38 10.83 -24.02 -23.56
C ARG A 38 10.60 -23.07 -24.75
N VAL A 39 10.31 -21.80 -24.47
CA VAL A 39 10.07 -20.75 -25.46
C VAL A 39 11.04 -19.63 -25.19
N VAL A 40 12.05 -19.49 -26.06
CA VAL A 40 13.07 -18.44 -25.95
C VAL A 40 12.67 -17.23 -26.78
N ARG A 41 12.17 -17.46 -28.00
CA ARG A 41 11.77 -16.39 -28.92
C ARG A 41 10.25 -16.40 -29.11
N PRO A 42 9.60 -15.22 -29.17
CA PRO A 42 8.17 -15.14 -29.51
C PRO A 42 7.82 -15.74 -30.87
N SER A 43 8.81 -15.85 -31.78
CA SER A 43 8.65 -16.51 -33.09
C SER A 43 8.44 -18.01 -33.01
N ASP A 44 8.90 -18.68 -31.94
CA ASP A 44 8.89 -20.14 -31.84
C ASP A 44 7.52 -20.66 -31.41
N ASP A 45 6.83 -19.91 -30.55
CA ASP A 45 5.47 -20.18 -30.08
C ASP A 45 4.81 -18.86 -29.59
N PRO A 46 4.11 -18.13 -30.48
CA PRO A 46 3.57 -16.80 -30.14
C PRO A 46 2.49 -16.87 -29.06
N THR A 47 1.75 -17.97 -28.97
CA THR A 47 0.69 -18.16 -27.96
C THR A 47 1.29 -18.36 -26.58
N SER A 48 2.29 -19.24 -26.45
CA SER A 48 2.98 -19.44 -25.18
C SER A 48 3.78 -18.23 -24.76
N ALA A 49 4.41 -17.52 -25.70
CA ALA A 49 5.11 -16.26 -25.43
C ALA A 49 4.14 -15.19 -24.90
N ALA A 50 2.98 -15.00 -25.54
CA ALA A 50 1.97 -14.06 -25.06
C ALA A 50 1.45 -14.41 -23.65
N ASN A 51 1.27 -15.69 -23.34
CA ASN A 51 0.89 -16.13 -21.99
C ASN A 51 1.99 -15.88 -20.96
N ALA A 52 3.26 -16.10 -21.32
CA ALA A 52 4.40 -15.80 -20.46
C ALA A 52 4.50 -14.30 -20.16
N GLU A 53 4.35 -13.43 -21.17
CA GLU A 53 4.34 -11.97 -20.98
C GLU A 53 3.18 -11.49 -20.09
N ARG A 54 1.98 -12.06 -20.26
CA ARG A 54 0.85 -11.78 -19.35
C ARG A 54 1.17 -12.20 -17.91
N ALA A 55 1.80 -13.36 -17.73
CA ALA A 55 2.20 -13.85 -16.41
C ALA A 55 3.27 -12.93 -15.78
N LEU A 56 4.27 -12.50 -16.53
CA LEU A 56 5.30 -11.55 -16.07
C LEU A 56 4.68 -10.20 -15.68
N THR A 57 3.76 -9.68 -16.50
CA THR A 57 3.01 -8.46 -16.18
C THR A 57 2.21 -8.62 -14.89
N ARG A 58 1.55 -9.78 -14.70
CA ARG A 58 0.81 -10.08 -13.48
C ARG A 58 1.73 -10.17 -12.25
N ILE A 59 2.90 -10.81 -12.38
CA ILE A 59 3.90 -10.88 -11.30
C ILE A 59 4.37 -9.48 -10.91
N SER A 60 4.72 -8.63 -11.88
CA SER A 60 5.13 -7.24 -11.62
C SER A 60 4.06 -6.43 -10.88
N ARG A 61 2.79 -6.59 -11.26
CA ARG A 61 1.65 -6.00 -10.54
C ARG A 61 1.54 -6.54 -9.12
N ILE A 62 1.65 -7.85 -8.92
CA ILE A 62 1.60 -8.47 -7.59
C ILE A 62 2.73 -7.93 -6.70
N THR A 63 3.96 -7.85 -7.20
CA THR A 63 5.10 -7.30 -6.44
C THR A 63 4.87 -5.84 -6.03
N SER A 64 4.27 -5.03 -6.91
CA SER A 64 3.94 -3.64 -6.57
C SER A 64 2.80 -3.55 -5.55
N ASN A 65 1.79 -4.40 -5.67
CA ASN A 65 0.69 -4.49 -4.70
C ASN A 65 1.18 -4.97 -3.33
N GLN A 66 2.12 -5.90 -3.27
CA GLN A 66 2.71 -6.37 -2.01
C GLN A 66 3.43 -5.25 -1.28
N ARG A 67 4.24 -4.44 -1.98
CA ARG A 67 4.89 -3.26 -1.40
C ARG A 67 3.89 -2.23 -0.90
N ALA A 68 2.83 -1.97 -1.66
CA ALA A 68 1.76 -1.07 -1.24
C ALA A 68 1.06 -1.58 0.03
N LEU A 69 0.73 -2.88 0.09
CA LEU A 69 0.11 -3.52 1.25
C LEU A 69 1.00 -3.46 2.50
N GLU A 70 2.31 -3.64 2.34
CA GLU A 70 3.26 -3.52 3.45
C GLU A 70 3.30 -2.10 4.00
N SER A 71 3.33 -1.08 3.12
CA SER A 71 3.23 0.32 3.53
C SER A 71 1.92 0.62 4.26
N GLN A 72 0.79 0.09 3.77
CA GLN A 72 -0.52 0.25 4.42
C GLN A 72 -0.55 -0.38 5.82
N ARG A 73 -0.04 -1.60 5.96
CA ARG A 73 0.04 -2.28 7.26
C ARG A 73 0.86 -1.49 8.26
N ASN A 74 1.98 -0.92 7.82
CA ASN A 74 2.82 -0.08 8.68
C ASN A 74 2.08 1.19 9.11
N ALA A 75 1.37 1.85 8.19
CA ALA A 75 0.57 3.04 8.52
C ALA A 75 -0.56 2.72 9.50
N ILE A 76 -1.29 1.61 9.30
CA ILE A 76 -2.36 1.17 10.21
C ILE A 76 -1.78 0.83 11.59
N ALA A 77 -0.69 0.07 11.67
CA ALA A 77 -0.05 -0.25 12.96
C ALA A 77 0.40 1.01 13.70
N GLN A 78 0.91 2.01 12.98
CA GLN A 78 1.26 3.30 13.55
C GLN A 78 0.02 4.07 14.04
N ALA A 79 -1.07 4.05 13.28
CA ALA A 79 -2.35 4.65 13.67
C ALA A 79 -2.91 3.97 14.93
N GLU A 80 -2.90 2.64 15.01
CA GLU A 80 -3.32 1.88 16.20
C GLU A 80 -2.48 2.22 17.43
N GLY A 81 -1.15 2.28 17.28
CA GLY A 81 -0.26 2.71 18.36
C GLY A 81 -0.55 4.14 18.82
N THR A 82 -0.86 5.04 17.88
CA THR A 82 -1.24 6.43 18.18
C THR A 82 -2.58 6.50 18.92
N LEU A 83 -3.57 5.67 18.55
CA LEU A 83 -4.83 5.55 19.29
C LEU A 83 -4.64 4.99 20.70
N GLY A 84 -3.68 4.08 20.90
CA GLY A 84 -3.26 3.64 22.22
C GLY A 84 -2.79 4.80 23.09
N GLN A 85 -1.91 5.65 22.56
CA GLN A 85 -1.43 6.85 23.26
C GLN A 85 -2.56 7.84 23.56
N VAL A 86 -3.49 8.05 22.61
CA VAL A 86 -4.68 8.88 22.84
C VAL A 86 -5.51 8.32 23.99
N THR A 87 -5.68 7.00 24.04
CA THR A 87 -6.43 6.32 25.13
C THR A 87 -5.79 6.58 26.49
N ASP A 88 -4.47 6.50 26.60
CA ASP A 88 -3.74 6.79 27.84
C ASP A 88 -3.91 8.26 28.26
N VAL A 89 -3.81 9.19 27.31
CA VAL A 89 -4.04 10.62 27.55
C VAL A 89 -5.48 10.87 28.03
N LEU A 90 -6.48 10.21 27.45
CA LEU A 90 -7.88 10.33 27.86
C LEU A 90 -8.16 9.71 29.23
N GLN A 91 -7.45 8.64 29.62
CA GLN A 91 -7.52 8.09 30.97
C GLN A 91 -7.00 9.12 31.98
N ARG A 92 -5.84 9.73 31.72
CA ARG A 92 -5.29 10.79 32.56
C ARG A 92 -6.20 12.01 32.63
N PHE A 93 -6.78 12.40 31.49
CA PHE A 93 -7.76 13.49 31.43
C PHE A 93 -8.95 13.20 32.36
N ARG A 94 -9.49 11.98 32.33
CA ARG A 94 -10.59 11.55 33.20
C ARG A 94 -10.21 11.61 34.68
N GLU A 95 -9.02 11.14 35.05
CA GLU A 95 -8.52 11.24 36.44
C GLU A 95 -8.50 12.68 36.94
N LEU A 96 -7.99 13.61 36.13
CA LEU A 96 -7.93 15.02 36.47
C LEU A 96 -9.31 15.66 36.58
N VAL A 97 -10.24 15.31 35.69
CA VAL A 97 -11.63 15.78 35.77
C VAL A 97 -12.30 15.32 37.07
N VAL A 98 -12.14 14.04 37.43
CA VAL A 98 -12.67 13.50 38.69
C VAL A 98 -12.01 14.20 39.89
N SER A 99 -10.69 14.41 39.84
CA SER A 99 -9.97 15.15 40.87
C SER A 99 -10.50 16.58 41.01
N ALA A 100 -10.70 17.31 39.91
CA ALA A 100 -11.22 18.68 39.92
C ALA A 100 -12.63 18.79 40.54
N GLY A 101 -13.44 17.74 40.44
CA GLY A 101 -14.77 17.64 41.04
C GLY A 101 -14.77 17.44 42.57
N ASN A 102 -13.62 17.12 43.18
CA ASN A 102 -13.52 16.98 44.63
C ASN A 102 -13.67 18.34 45.33
N ALA A 103 -14.63 18.42 46.27
CA ALA A 103 -15.00 19.64 46.99
C ALA A 103 -13.88 20.21 47.88
N VAL A 104 -12.87 19.41 48.23
CA VAL A 104 -11.74 19.84 49.07
C VAL A 104 -10.77 20.75 48.32
N ASN A 105 -10.75 20.71 46.97
CA ASN A 105 -9.85 21.55 46.19
C ASN A 105 -10.19 23.05 46.33
N SER A 106 -9.16 23.86 46.50
CA SER A 106 -9.20 25.31 46.41
C SER A 106 -9.44 25.79 44.98
N SER A 107 -9.77 27.08 44.83
CA SER A 107 -9.88 27.73 43.53
C SER A 107 -8.56 27.78 42.75
N ALA A 108 -7.43 27.87 43.46
CA ALA A 108 -6.10 27.85 42.87
C ALA A 108 -5.76 26.46 42.30
N GLU A 109 -6.02 25.39 43.06
CA GLU A 109 -5.81 24.00 42.61
C GLU A 109 -6.67 23.66 41.40
N ARG A 110 -7.96 24.06 41.41
CA ARG A 110 -8.84 23.89 40.23
C ARG A 110 -8.29 24.61 38.99
N ARG A 111 -7.66 25.77 39.16
CA ARG A 111 -7.04 26.51 38.05
C ARG A 111 -5.82 25.76 37.49
N SER A 112 -4.99 25.20 38.36
CA SER A 112 -3.85 24.38 37.93
C SER A 112 -4.30 23.13 37.17
N ILE A 113 -5.33 22.43 37.67
CA ILE A 113 -5.90 21.27 36.97
C ILE A 113 -6.46 21.67 35.60
N ALA A 114 -7.11 22.83 35.48
CA ALA A 114 -7.61 23.32 34.19
C ALA A 114 -6.48 23.54 33.17
N VAL A 115 -5.32 24.03 33.61
CA VAL A 115 -4.13 24.18 32.73
C VAL A 115 -3.60 22.82 32.30
N GLU A 116 -3.54 21.82 33.19
CA GLU A 116 -3.12 20.46 32.85
C GLU A 116 -4.10 19.82 31.84
N LEU A 117 -5.41 19.98 32.03
CA LEU A 117 -6.43 19.51 31.09
C LEU A 117 -6.30 20.15 29.70
N GLN A 118 -5.99 21.44 29.63
CA GLN A 118 -5.71 22.12 28.35
C GLN A 118 -4.50 21.52 27.65
N GLY A 119 -3.42 21.25 28.38
CA GLY A 119 -2.24 20.60 27.83
C GLY A 119 -2.53 19.20 27.29
N LEU A 120 -3.31 18.39 28.01
CA LEU A 120 -3.71 17.06 27.56
C LEU A 120 -4.60 17.12 26.31
N ARG A 121 -5.52 18.09 26.23
CA ARG A 121 -6.33 18.31 25.03
C ARG A 121 -5.45 18.65 23.82
N ASP A 122 -4.49 19.55 23.99
CA ASP A 122 -3.57 19.95 22.92
C ASP A 122 -2.68 18.77 22.50
N GLN A 123 -2.33 17.87 23.43
CA GLN A 123 -1.65 16.62 23.14
C GLN A 123 -2.51 15.66 22.30
N VAL A 124 -3.80 15.48 22.63
CA VAL A 124 -4.72 14.68 21.80
C VAL A 124 -4.84 15.28 20.39
N TYR A 125 -4.92 16.59 20.28
CA TYR A 125 -4.96 17.28 18.98
C TYR A 125 -3.70 17.02 18.14
N ALA A 126 -2.52 17.05 18.77
CA ALA A 126 -1.26 16.71 18.09
C ALA A 126 -1.25 15.25 17.63
N LEU A 127 -1.72 14.32 18.47
CA LEU A 127 -1.81 12.89 18.13
C LEU A 127 -2.80 12.63 16.98
N ALA A 128 -3.95 13.32 16.97
CA ALA A 128 -4.95 13.22 15.90
C ALA A 128 -4.44 13.71 14.53
N ASN A 129 -3.45 14.60 14.52
CA ASN A 129 -2.79 15.10 13.30
C ASN A 129 -1.45 14.40 12.99
N THR A 130 -1.16 13.25 13.61
CA THR A 130 0.08 12.49 13.36
C THR A 130 0.16 12.05 11.89
N GLN A 131 1.37 12.13 11.32
CA GLN A 131 1.67 11.74 9.95
C GLN A 131 2.59 10.50 9.90
N ASP A 132 2.49 9.76 8.80
CA ASP A 132 3.40 8.67 8.50
C ASP A 132 4.78 9.19 8.04
N THR A 133 5.70 8.28 7.75
CA THR A 133 7.05 8.62 7.24
C THR A 133 7.04 9.31 5.88
N ASN A 134 5.94 9.26 5.14
CA ASN A 134 5.77 9.89 3.84
C ASN A 134 5.07 11.26 3.94
N GLY A 135 4.75 11.72 5.16
CA GLY A 135 4.04 12.98 5.43
C GLY A 135 2.52 12.90 5.21
N LEU A 136 1.96 11.69 5.08
CA LEU A 136 0.52 11.47 4.96
C LEU A 136 -0.12 11.36 6.35
N PRO A 137 -1.23 12.06 6.62
CA PRO A 137 -1.92 11.95 7.89
C PRO A 137 -2.50 10.55 8.11
N LEU A 138 -2.26 9.98 9.30
CA LEU A 138 -2.73 8.65 9.68
C LEU A 138 -4.25 8.59 9.82
N PHE A 139 -4.86 9.68 10.28
CA PHE A 139 -6.29 9.82 10.55
C PHE A 139 -6.94 10.78 9.57
N SER A 140 -7.15 10.33 8.34
CA SER A 140 -7.68 11.15 7.27
C SER A 140 -8.76 10.41 6.48
N ALA A 141 -9.67 11.19 5.92
CA ALA A 141 -10.77 10.68 5.10
C ALA A 141 -10.71 11.27 3.69
N LEU A 142 -11.70 10.97 2.85
CA LEU A 142 -11.71 11.42 1.46
C LEU A 142 -11.68 12.95 1.38
N GLY A 143 -10.76 13.49 0.56
CA GLY A 143 -10.61 14.93 0.39
C GLY A 143 -10.00 15.67 1.59
N SER A 144 -9.50 14.93 2.59
CA SER A 144 -8.90 15.51 3.78
C SER A 144 -7.59 16.25 3.47
N ALA A 145 -7.37 17.36 4.17
CA ALA A 145 -6.10 18.08 4.13
C ALA A 145 -4.98 17.29 4.83
N LEU A 146 -3.72 17.71 4.64
CA LEU A 146 -2.55 17.14 5.33
C LEU A 146 -2.60 17.30 6.87
N ALA A 147 -3.40 18.25 7.35
CA ALA A 147 -3.82 18.40 8.74
C ALA A 147 -5.34 18.23 8.80
N PRO A 148 -5.84 17.01 9.07
CA PRO A 148 -7.27 16.70 9.05
C PRO A 148 -8.06 17.40 10.15
N PHE A 149 -7.46 17.61 11.32
CA PHE A 149 -8.13 18.27 12.44
C PHE A 149 -7.65 19.71 12.55
N VAL A 150 -8.61 20.63 12.61
CA VAL A 150 -8.37 22.07 12.73
C VAL A 150 -8.97 22.55 14.05
N GLY A 151 -8.20 23.35 14.79
CA GLY A 151 -8.66 24.07 15.98
C GLY A 151 -7.51 24.60 16.84
N PRO A 152 -7.79 25.32 17.94
CA PRO A 152 -9.13 25.71 18.39
C PRO A 152 -9.76 26.84 17.55
N GLN A 153 -11.04 26.73 17.19
CA GLN A 153 -11.82 27.78 16.50
C GLN A 153 -12.50 28.76 17.49
N ALA A 154 -12.89 29.94 17.00
CA ALA A 154 -13.59 30.96 17.79
C ALA A 154 -15.08 30.66 18.04
N THR A 155 -15.67 29.73 17.30
CA THR A 155 -17.07 29.31 17.39
C THR A 155 -17.14 27.81 17.59
N ALA A 156 -18.01 27.36 18.49
CA ALA A 156 -18.23 25.94 18.73
C ALA A 156 -18.75 25.22 17.46
N PRO A 157 -18.30 23.99 17.17
CA PRO A 157 -17.32 23.22 17.93
C PRO A 157 -15.88 23.76 17.80
N ASP A 158 -15.15 23.76 18.93
CA ASP A 158 -13.78 24.25 19.03
C ASP A 158 -12.78 23.47 18.17
N TYR A 159 -13.11 22.27 17.72
CA TYR A 159 -12.29 21.49 16.78
C TYR A 159 -13.19 20.92 15.70
N THR A 160 -12.71 20.94 14.47
CA THR A 160 -13.44 20.42 13.30
C THR A 160 -12.55 19.46 12.51
N PHE A 161 -13.14 18.37 12.02
CA PHE A 161 -12.52 17.51 11.03
C PHE A 161 -12.77 18.07 9.62
N ASN A 162 -11.72 18.26 8.84
CA ASN A 162 -11.77 18.77 7.48
C ASN A 162 -11.54 17.61 6.49
N GLY A 163 -12.52 16.70 6.42
CA GLY A 163 -12.55 15.59 5.49
C GLY A 163 -13.99 15.07 5.34
N LEU A 164 -14.27 14.36 4.24
CA LEU A 164 -15.56 13.69 4.06
C LEU A 164 -15.56 12.38 4.84
N PRO A 165 -16.46 12.18 5.82
CA PRO A 165 -16.53 10.94 6.58
C PRO A 165 -16.83 9.74 5.68
N GLY A 166 -16.23 8.59 5.96
CA GLY A 166 -16.40 7.36 5.18
C GLY A 166 -15.09 6.66 4.78
N GLN A 167 -15.20 5.35 4.53
CA GLN A 167 -14.04 4.50 4.24
C GLN A 167 -13.29 4.89 2.95
N THR A 168 -11.95 4.83 3.02
CA THR A 168 -11.02 5.13 1.92
C THR A 168 -10.74 3.93 1.00
N ALA A 169 -11.39 2.78 1.23
CA ALA A 169 -11.23 1.60 0.39
C ALA A 169 -11.96 1.81 -0.95
N SER A 170 -11.20 2.03 -2.02
CA SER A 170 -11.71 2.16 -3.39
C SER A 170 -12.43 0.89 -3.90
N SER A 171 -12.37 -0.24 -3.19
CA SER A 171 -13.13 -1.46 -3.50
C SER A 171 -13.21 -2.37 -2.28
N ASP A 172 -14.15 -3.33 -2.27
CA ASP A 172 -14.36 -4.33 -1.21
C ASP A 172 -13.12 -5.20 -0.89
N VAL A 173 -12.09 -5.14 -1.73
CA VAL A 173 -10.84 -5.91 -1.62
C VAL A 173 -9.63 -5.01 -1.33
N ALA A 174 -9.79 -3.69 -1.31
CA ALA A 174 -8.71 -2.77 -0.99
C ALA A 174 -8.66 -2.51 0.52
N ILE A 175 -7.50 -2.73 1.14
CA ILE A 175 -7.28 -2.25 2.51
C ILE A 175 -7.11 -0.72 2.44
N PRO A 176 -7.82 0.03 3.28
CA PRO A 176 -7.72 1.49 3.31
C PRO A 176 -6.28 1.92 3.65
N PHE A 177 -5.80 2.97 2.99
CA PHE A 177 -4.45 3.51 3.23
C PHE A 177 -4.36 4.34 4.51
N THR A 178 -5.49 4.79 5.04
CA THR A 178 -5.61 5.67 6.19
C THR A 178 -6.82 5.26 7.02
N LEU A 179 -6.80 5.58 8.31
CA LEU A 179 -7.96 5.39 9.18
C LEU A 179 -8.89 6.60 9.07
N ASP A 180 -10.20 6.38 9.08
CA ASP A 180 -11.16 7.49 9.07
C ASP A 180 -11.07 8.28 10.38
N GLY A 181 -10.57 9.51 10.27
CA GLY A 181 -10.37 10.40 11.42
C GLY A 181 -11.70 10.84 12.05
N ASP A 182 -12.75 11.02 11.24
CA ASP A 182 -14.06 11.41 11.77
C ASP A 182 -14.62 10.31 12.67
N ALA A 183 -14.58 9.06 12.20
CA ALA A 183 -14.99 7.89 12.98
C ALA A 183 -14.12 7.69 14.23
N ALA A 184 -12.81 7.96 14.15
CA ALA A 184 -11.89 7.74 15.27
C ALA A 184 -12.03 8.76 16.40
N PHE A 185 -12.32 10.03 16.08
CA PHE A 185 -12.25 11.12 17.07
C PHE A 185 -13.54 11.92 17.25
N MET A 186 -14.39 11.99 16.23
CA MET A 186 -15.51 12.95 16.20
C MET A 186 -16.87 12.32 16.48
N HIS A 187 -16.94 11.01 16.74
CA HIS A 187 -18.15 10.22 17.01
C HIS A 187 -19.35 11.07 17.46
N GLN A 188 -20.12 11.56 16.48
CA GLN A 188 -21.37 12.26 16.73
C GLN A 188 -22.42 11.18 16.96
N PRO A 189 -23.03 11.07 18.16
CA PRO A 189 -24.12 10.14 18.40
C PRO A 189 -25.35 10.45 17.54
#